data_AF-A0A3D3WCS6-F1
#
_entry.id   AF-A0A3D3WCS6-F1
#
_cell.length_a   1.000
_cell.length_b   1.000
_cell.length_c   1.000
_cell.angle_alpha   90.00
_cell.angle_beta   90.00
_cell.angle_gamma   90.00
#
_symmetry.space_group_name_H-M   'P 1'
#
loop_
_entity.id
_entity.type
_entity.pdbx_description
1 polymer ?
#
loop_
_entity_poly.entity_id
_entity_poly.type
_entity_poly.pdbx_seq_one_letter_code
_entity_poly.pdbx_strand_id
1 'polypeptide(L)'
;ADTLQKPENLGRLKTTTTMGDTDGDGDHDLIYAYGGRSFSIWSSDGTLVFDSGNAFENIIANRSPDVFNANGGKAEFDDRSDDKGPEPEALALGEIDGRTYAFIGMERNNAIFAYDITLPSDPHMVGYMMPSEMHNSPEGLEFISAKDSPTGKPLLAVAFEVTGTVALYEVHE
;
A
#
# COMPACT_ATOMS: atom_id res chain seq x y z
N ALA A 1 15.46 27.17 5.14
CA ALA A 1 14.01 27.07 4.85
C ALA A 1 13.76 26.97 3.35
N ASP A 2 14.20 27.94 2.55
CA ASP A 2 13.85 28.09 1.12
C ASP A 2 14.06 26.83 0.26
N THR A 3 15.15 26.08 0.48
CA THR A 3 15.40 24.82 -0.22
C THR A 3 14.32 23.77 0.06
N LEU A 4 13.92 23.57 1.32
CA LEU A 4 12.90 22.59 1.68
C LEU A 4 11.53 22.98 1.14
N GLN A 5 11.24 24.27 1.02
CA GLN A 5 9.99 24.79 0.49
C GLN A 5 9.87 24.71 -1.03
N LYS A 6 10.90 24.26 -1.75
CA LYS A 6 10.80 24.06 -3.19
C LYS A 6 9.82 22.92 -3.52
N PRO A 7 9.03 23.02 -4.61
CA PRO A 7 8.06 21.99 -4.97
C PRO A 7 8.64 20.59 -5.18
N GLU A 8 9.88 20.51 -5.67
CA GLU A 8 10.63 19.27 -5.87
C GLU A 8 11.19 18.65 -4.58
N ASN A 9 11.12 19.38 -3.45
CA ASN A 9 11.55 18.92 -2.13
C ASN A 9 10.33 18.65 -1.24
N LEU A 10 10.11 19.43 -0.17
CA LEU A 10 8.98 19.27 0.75
C LEU A 10 7.89 20.33 0.53
N GLY A 11 8.06 21.24 -0.43
CA GLY A 11 7.20 22.41 -0.59
C GLY A 11 5.74 22.09 -0.91
N ARG A 12 5.47 20.89 -1.42
CA ARG A 12 4.12 20.42 -1.72
C ARG A 12 3.58 19.44 -0.68
N LEU A 13 4.44 18.92 0.21
CA LEU A 13 4.09 17.84 1.13
C LEU A 13 2.90 18.25 2.00
N LYS A 14 1.84 17.45 1.98
CA LYS A 14 0.68 17.66 2.85
C LYS A 14 1.03 17.29 4.28
N THR A 15 1.10 18.32 5.12
CA THR A 15 1.45 18.21 6.54
C THR A 15 0.32 18.72 7.43
N THR A 16 0.31 18.29 8.69
CA THR A 16 -0.54 18.90 9.72
C THR A 16 0.22 19.95 10.51
N THR A 17 -0.44 21.04 10.88
CA THR A 17 0.08 22.08 11.79
C THR A 17 -0.33 21.84 13.24
N THR A 18 -1.05 20.77 13.53
CA THR A 18 -1.53 20.46 14.90
C THR A 18 -0.45 19.86 15.80
N MET A 19 0.70 19.48 15.25
CA MET A 19 1.80 18.82 15.94
C MET A 19 3.14 19.38 15.43
N GLY A 20 4.21 19.13 16.18
CA GLY A 20 5.58 19.37 15.73
C GLY A 20 6.20 20.69 16.18
N ASP A 21 5.47 21.54 16.89
CA ASP A 21 6.03 22.59 17.74
C ASP A 21 6.41 21.93 19.09
N THR A 22 7.68 21.60 19.29
CA THR A 22 8.14 20.82 20.45
C THR A 22 8.56 21.70 21.63
N ASP A 23 8.81 23.00 21.41
CA ASP A 23 9.23 23.95 22.44
C ASP A 23 8.23 25.09 22.72
N GLY A 24 7.17 25.20 21.92
CA GLY A 24 6.06 26.12 22.11
C GLY A 24 6.33 27.54 21.60
N ASP A 25 7.33 27.73 20.74
CA ASP A 25 7.70 29.05 20.22
C ASP A 25 6.88 29.48 18.98
N GLY A 26 6.05 28.58 18.46
CA GLY A 26 5.15 28.79 17.34
C GLY A 26 5.76 28.51 15.96
N ASP A 27 7.02 28.06 15.89
CA ASP A 27 7.55 27.39 14.72
C ASP A 27 7.40 25.85 14.82
N HIS A 28 7.73 25.12 13.76
CA HIS A 28 7.60 23.66 13.70
C HIS A 28 8.98 23.02 13.62
N ASP A 29 9.36 22.28 14.65
CA ASP A 29 10.57 21.47 14.74
C ASP A 29 10.48 20.15 13.96
N LEU A 30 9.28 19.56 13.95
CA LEU A 30 9.01 18.26 13.36
C LEU A 30 7.89 18.34 12.32
N ILE A 31 8.14 17.75 11.16
CA ILE A 31 7.17 17.68 10.07
C ILE A 31 6.36 16.40 10.21
N TYR A 32 5.04 16.54 10.39
CA TYR A 32 4.09 15.43 10.39
C TYR A 32 3.30 15.42 9.09
N ALA A 33 3.47 14.38 8.30
CA ALA A 33 2.66 14.10 7.12
C ALA A 33 1.62 13.01 7.43
N TYR A 34 0.55 12.98 6.63
CA TYR A 34 -0.45 11.92 6.73
C TYR A 34 0.16 10.58 6.28
N GLY A 35 -0.22 9.49 6.98
CA GLY A 35 0.27 8.14 6.70
C GLY A 35 -0.32 7.51 5.42
N GLY A 36 -0.24 6.17 5.33
CA GLY A 36 -0.74 5.41 4.18
C GLY A 36 0.30 5.19 3.08
N ARG A 37 1.55 4.88 3.45
CA ARG A 37 2.63 4.58 2.48
C ARG A 37 3.31 3.23 2.72
N SER A 38 3.05 2.62 3.88
CA SER A 38 3.62 1.36 4.33
C SER A 38 2.52 0.44 4.84
N PHE A 39 2.89 -0.81 5.12
CA PHE A 39 2.16 -1.64 6.07
C PHE A 39 3.07 -1.92 7.26
N SER A 40 2.44 -2.11 8.42
CA SER A 40 3.14 -2.42 9.66
C SER A 40 2.55 -3.66 10.30
N ILE A 41 3.40 -4.45 10.97
CA ILE A 41 2.97 -5.58 11.80
C ILE A 41 3.25 -5.22 13.26
N TRP A 42 2.23 -5.37 14.09
CA TRP A 42 2.27 -5.08 15.52
C TRP A 42 2.05 -6.36 16.31
N SER A 43 2.76 -6.54 17.41
CA SER A 43 2.45 -7.60 18.39
C SER A 43 1.23 -7.22 19.21
N SER A 44 0.64 -8.21 19.89
CA SER A 44 -0.56 -8.01 20.72
C SER A 44 -0.34 -7.07 21.92
N ASP A 45 0.91 -6.84 22.32
CA ASP A 45 1.28 -5.88 23.38
C ASP A 45 1.55 -4.46 22.84
N GLY A 46 1.37 -4.24 21.53
CA GLY A 46 1.57 -2.95 20.89
C GLY A 46 3.01 -2.64 20.47
N THR A 47 3.92 -3.62 20.54
CA THR A 47 5.27 -3.44 19.98
C THR A 47 5.22 -3.46 18.46
N LEU A 48 5.84 -2.46 17.81
CA LEU A 48 6.04 -2.47 16.36
C LEU A 48 7.07 -3.56 16.00
N VAL A 49 6.63 -4.59 15.28
CA VAL A 49 7.46 -5.74 14.89
C VAL A 49 8.14 -5.49 13.55
N PHE A 50 7.40 -4.89 12.61
CA PHE A 50 7.88 -4.60 11.26
C PHE A 50 7.15 -3.39 10.70
N ASP A 51 7.84 -2.58 9.90
CA ASP A 51 7.24 -1.58 9.02
C ASP A 51 7.92 -1.64 7.65
N SER A 52 7.14 -1.65 6.58
CA SER A 52 7.67 -1.77 5.22
C SER A 52 8.38 -0.51 4.73
N GLY A 53 8.25 0.61 5.45
CA GLY A 53 8.73 1.92 5.02
C GLY A 53 8.26 2.24 3.61
N ASN A 54 9.21 2.59 2.75
CA ASN A 54 8.99 2.97 1.35
C ASN A 54 9.04 1.79 0.36
N ALA A 55 8.85 0.54 0.81
CA ALA A 55 8.99 -0.63 -0.05
C ALA A 55 8.05 -0.59 -1.27
N PHE A 56 6.77 -0.23 -1.08
CA PHE A 56 5.80 -0.17 -2.17
C PHE A 56 6.24 0.79 -3.28
N GLU A 57 6.68 1.99 -2.92
CA GLU A 57 7.13 3.01 -3.86
C GLU A 57 8.37 2.56 -4.63
N ASN A 58 9.34 1.94 -3.95
CA ASN A 58 10.51 1.37 -4.61
C ASN A 58 10.10 0.29 -5.62
N ILE A 59 9.16 -0.58 -5.26
CA ILE A 59 8.72 -1.65 -6.16
C ILE A 59 7.94 -1.08 -7.35
N ILE A 60 7.02 -0.15 -7.13
CA ILE A 60 6.23 0.50 -8.19
C ILE A 60 7.15 1.27 -9.13
N ALA A 61 8.08 2.08 -8.61
CA ALA A 61 9.04 2.82 -9.44
C ALA A 61 9.86 1.90 -10.35
N ASN A 62 10.18 0.69 -9.89
CA ASN A 62 10.96 -0.28 -10.67
C ASN A 62 10.10 -1.11 -11.64
N ARG A 63 8.90 -1.54 -11.24
CA ARG A 63 8.08 -2.52 -11.99
C ARG A 63 6.95 -1.89 -12.80
N SER A 64 6.49 -0.71 -12.42
CA SER A 64 5.41 0.01 -13.09
C SER A 64 5.64 1.53 -13.00
N PRO A 65 6.79 2.02 -13.54
CA PRO A 65 7.19 3.42 -13.42
C PRO A 65 6.14 4.38 -13.97
N ASP A 66 5.43 4.01 -15.04
CA ASP A 66 4.41 4.86 -15.67
C ASP A 66 3.25 5.27 -14.74
N VAL A 67 3.07 4.56 -13.62
CA VAL A 67 2.02 4.84 -12.63
C VAL A 67 2.59 5.17 -11.26
N PHE A 68 3.88 5.49 -11.13
CA PHE A 68 4.48 5.83 -9.84
C PHE A 68 3.69 6.95 -9.14
N ASN A 69 3.22 6.68 -7.91
CA ASN A 69 2.40 7.57 -7.09
C ASN A 69 1.26 8.26 -7.86
N ALA A 70 0.64 7.53 -8.78
CA ALA A 70 -0.44 8.03 -9.61
C ALA A 70 -1.78 8.05 -8.89
N ASN A 71 -2.65 8.98 -9.28
CA ASN A 71 -3.99 9.14 -8.69
C ASN A 71 -5.11 8.34 -9.37
N GLY A 72 -4.79 7.15 -9.90
CA GLY A 72 -5.77 6.31 -10.62
C GLY A 72 -5.35 5.91 -12.03
N GLY A 73 -4.24 6.46 -12.55
CA GLY A 73 -3.66 5.97 -13.80
C GLY A 73 -2.48 6.78 -14.33
N LYS A 74 -1.92 6.32 -15.46
CA LYS A 74 -0.69 6.89 -16.06
C LYS A 74 -0.74 8.38 -16.35
N ALA A 75 -1.92 8.92 -16.61
CA ALA A 75 -2.11 10.34 -16.91
C ALA A 75 -1.85 11.24 -15.68
N GLU A 76 -1.88 10.66 -14.48
CA GLU A 76 -1.74 11.33 -13.18
C GLU A 76 -0.41 10.91 -12.51
N PHE A 77 0.60 10.59 -13.31
CA PHE A 77 1.92 10.18 -12.83
C PHE A 77 2.47 11.19 -11.80
N ASP A 78 2.89 10.67 -10.65
CA ASP A 78 3.52 11.41 -9.55
C ASP A 78 2.66 12.52 -8.91
N ASP A 79 1.35 12.51 -9.14
CA ASP A 79 0.40 13.49 -8.55
C ASP A 79 0.20 13.31 -7.04
N ARG A 80 0.74 12.23 -6.44
CA ARG A 80 0.54 11.90 -5.02
C ARG A 80 1.79 11.74 -4.18
N SER A 81 2.99 12.00 -4.71
CA SER A 81 4.23 11.91 -3.92
C SER A 81 4.28 12.91 -2.75
N ASP A 82 3.65 14.07 -2.96
CA ASP A 82 3.41 15.12 -1.99
C ASP A 82 2.21 14.84 -1.06
N ASP A 83 1.45 13.78 -1.33
CA ASP A 83 0.28 13.36 -0.59
C ASP A 83 0.54 12.03 0.16
N LYS A 84 -0.17 10.98 -0.24
CA LYS A 84 -0.18 9.66 0.40
C LYS A 84 0.57 8.59 -0.41
N GLY A 85 1.33 9.00 -1.43
CA GLY A 85 2.02 8.07 -2.33
C GLY A 85 1.07 7.02 -2.92
N PRO A 86 1.35 5.71 -2.77
CA PRO A 86 0.57 4.64 -3.37
C PRO A 86 -0.75 4.33 -2.67
N GLU A 87 -0.93 4.73 -1.41
CA GLU A 87 -2.17 4.56 -0.63
C GLU A 87 -2.62 3.08 -0.51
N PRO A 88 -1.95 2.27 0.34
CA PRO A 88 -2.46 0.96 0.74
C PRO A 88 -3.75 1.13 1.53
N GLU A 89 -4.81 0.47 1.09
CA GLU A 89 -6.16 0.60 1.65
C GLU A 89 -6.72 -0.76 2.07
N ALA A 90 -6.61 -1.75 1.18
CA ALA A 90 -7.17 -3.06 1.37
C ALA A 90 -6.14 -4.07 1.90
N LEU A 91 -6.55 -4.93 2.82
CA LEU A 91 -5.73 -6.03 3.35
C LEU A 91 -6.58 -7.30 3.45
N ALA A 92 -6.04 -8.41 2.94
CA ALA A 92 -6.51 -9.75 3.27
C ALA A 92 -5.35 -10.62 3.76
N LEU A 93 -5.64 -11.51 4.70
CA LEU A 93 -4.71 -12.54 5.15
C LEU A 93 -5.16 -13.91 4.67
N GLY A 94 -4.21 -14.73 4.23
CA GLY A 94 -4.49 -16.09 3.79
C GLY A 94 -3.41 -17.06 4.24
N GLU A 95 -3.78 -18.32 4.45
CA GLU A 95 -2.82 -19.41 4.68
C GLU A 95 -2.77 -20.32 3.45
N ILE A 96 -1.57 -20.57 2.94
CA ILE A 96 -1.30 -21.52 1.86
C ILE A 96 -0.15 -22.41 2.31
N ASP A 97 -0.39 -23.72 2.36
CA ASP A 97 0.59 -24.74 2.73
C ASP A 97 1.36 -24.44 4.04
N GLY A 98 0.64 -23.94 5.04
CA GLY A 98 1.18 -23.62 6.37
C GLY A 98 1.97 -22.30 6.45
N ARG A 99 1.98 -21.50 5.38
CA ARG A 99 2.58 -20.16 5.33
C ARG A 99 1.49 -19.10 5.35
N THR A 100 1.70 -18.03 6.10
CA THR A 100 0.77 -16.90 6.20
C THR A 100 1.16 -15.81 5.21
N TYR A 101 0.20 -15.37 4.41
CA TYR A 101 0.38 -14.33 3.40
C TYR A 101 -0.50 -13.12 3.70
N ALA A 102 0.03 -11.93 3.43
CA ALA A 102 -0.71 -10.69 3.38
C ALA A 102 -0.86 -10.21 1.94
N PHE A 103 -2.09 -10.00 1.50
CA PHE A 103 -2.43 -9.38 0.22
C PHE A 103 -2.84 -7.94 0.48
N ILE A 104 -2.19 -6.98 -0.19
CA ILE A 104 -2.33 -5.56 0.10
C ILE A 104 -2.66 -4.82 -1.19
N GLY A 105 -3.83 -4.19 -1.23
CA GLY A 105 -4.30 -3.39 -2.36
C GLY A 105 -3.95 -1.92 -2.20
N MET A 106 -3.39 -1.32 -3.25
CA MET A 106 -3.13 0.11 -3.36
C MET A 106 -4.27 0.76 -4.11
N GLU A 107 -5.08 1.58 -3.43
CA GLU A 107 -6.29 2.17 -3.99
C GLU A 107 -5.94 3.02 -5.23
N ARG A 108 -5.10 4.03 -5.08
CA ARG A 108 -4.82 4.99 -6.16
C ARG A 108 -3.84 4.46 -7.19
N ASN A 109 -2.84 3.73 -6.71
CA ASN A 109 -1.82 3.17 -7.58
C ASN A 109 -2.30 1.94 -8.37
N ASN A 110 -3.47 1.40 -8.01
CA ASN A 110 -4.09 0.19 -8.55
C ASN A 110 -3.27 -1.10 -8.38
N ALA A 111 -2.15 -1.09 -7.66
CA ALA A 111 -1.31 -2.28 -7.50
C ALA A 111 -1.84 -3.23 -6.41
N ILE A 112 -1.56 -4.53 -6.55
CA ILE A 112 -1.78 -5.52 -5.50
C ILE A 112 -0.45 -6.21 -5.20
N PHE A 113 -0.10 -6.24 -3.91
CA PHE A 113 1.10 -6.88 -3.40
C PHE A 113 0.74 -8.15 -2.63
N ALA A 114 1.61 -9.15 -2.67
CA ALA A 114 1.55 -10.30 -1.80
C ALA A 114 2.87 -10.43 -1.04
N TYR A 115 2.78 -10.53 0.27
CA TYR A 115 3.90 -10.76 1.17
C TYR A 115 3.71 -12.08 1.91
N ASP A 116 4.76 -12.90 1.97
CA ASP A 116 4.86 -13.94 2.97
C ASP A 116 5.24 -13.28 4.31
N ILE A 117 4.36 -13.40 5.29
CA ILE A 117 4.49 -12.84 6.64
C ILE A 117 4.59 -13.95 7.70
N THR A 118 4.90 -15.19 7.29
CA THR A 118 5.02 -16.35 8.20
C THR A 118 6.01 -16.07 9.34
N LEU A 119 7.07 -15.32 9.04
CA LEU A 119 7.92 -14.69 10.05
C LEU A 119 7.58 -13.19 10.13
N PRO A 120 6.79 -12.74 11.12
CA PRO A 120 6.30 -11.36 11.20
C PRO A 120 7.40 -10.28 11.26
N SER A 121 8.58 -10.64 11.76
CA SER A 121 9.74 -9.75 11.85
C SER A 121 10.56 -9.68 10.55
N ASP A 122 10.28 -10.54 9.57
CA ASP A 122 10.99 -10.61 8.29
C ASP A 122 10.04 -10.93 7.11
N PRO A 123 9.03 -10.07 6.83
CA PRO A 123 8.17 -10.22 5.67
C PRO A 123 8.92 -10.17 4.35
N HIS A 124 8.58 -11.06 3.43
CA HIS A 124 9.15 -11.10 2.09
C HIS A 124 8.08 -10.89 1.03
N MET A 125 8.30 -9.95 0.10
CA MET A 125 7.40 -9.82 -1.04
C MET A 125 7.56 -11.06 -1.95
N VAL A 126 6.44 -11.76 -2.18
CA VAL A 126 6.37 -12.94 -3.04
C VAL A 126 5.58 -12.67 -4.32
N GLY A 127 4.75 -11.63 -4.34
CA GLY A 127 3.92 -11.29 -5.49
C GLY A 127 3.70 -9.80 -5.65
N TYR A 128 3.55 -9.40 -6.92
CA TYR A 128 3.16 -8.06 -7.32
C TYR A 128 2.39 -8.18 -8.62
N MET A 129 1.23 -7.56 -8.70
CA MET A 129 0.46 -7.47 -9.93
C MET A 129 -0.19 -6.10 -10.09
N MET A 130 -0.42 -5.76 -11.34
CA MET A 130 -1.32 -4.69 -11.75
C MET A 130 -2.58 -5.35 -12.34
N PRO A 131 -3.77 -5.07 -11.82
CA PRO A 131 -5.04 -5.41 -12.44
C PRO A 131 -5.12 -4.84 -13.88
N SER A 132 -6.01 -5.41 -14.68
CA SER A 132 -6.29 -4.86 -16.02
C SER A 132 -7.00 -3.50 -15.89
N GLU A 133 -7.01 -2.72 -16.98
CA GLU A 133 -7.66 -1.40 -16.99
C GLU A 133 -9.18 -1.45 -16.72
N MET A 134 -9.81 -2.63 -16.79
CA MET A 134 -11.22 -2.82 -16.44
C MET A 134 -11.45 -2.90 -14.92
N HIS A 135 -10.37 -2.94 -14.14
CA HIS A 135 -10.37 -3.09 -12.68
C HIS A 135 -9.49 -2.00 -12.08
N ASN A 136 -10.10 -1.02 -11.42
CA ASN A 136 -9.39 0.13 -10.86
C ASN A 136 -9.85 0.44 -9.43
N SER A 137 -8.89 0.79 -8.56
CA SER A 137 -9.12 1.16 -7.17
C SER A 137 -9.48 -0.02 -6.27
N PRO A 138 -8.55 -0.96 -6.02
CA PRO A 138 -8.79 -2.07 -5.10
C PRO A 138 -9.03 -1.52 -3.68
N GLU A 139 -10.23 -1.76 -3.15
CA GLU A 139 -10.70 -1.21 -1.86
C GLU A 139 -11.08 -2.34 -0.87
N GLY A 140 -11.59 -3.45 -1.38
CA GLY A 140 -11.92 -4.64 -0.57
C GLY A 140 -11.18 -5.86 -1.08
N LEU A 141 -10.48 -6.57 -0.20
CA LEU A 141 -9.80 -7.84 -0.49
C LEU A 141 -10.35 -8.93 0.44
N GLU A 142 -10.59 -10.13 -0.10
CA GLU A 142 -10.94 -11.32 0.68
C GLU A 142 -10.19 -12.53 0.13
N PHE A 143 -9.51 -13.26 1.02
CA PHE A 143 -8.85 -14.51 0.65
C PHE A 143 -9.80 -15.69 0.84
N ILE A 144 -9.92 -16.54 -0.19
CA ILE A 144 -10.73 -17.74 -0.18
C ILE A 144 -9.79 -18.93 -0.24
N SER A 145 -9.83 -19.77 0.80
CA SER A 145 -8.97 -20.96 0.89
C SER A 145 -9.25 -21.94 -0.25
N ALA A 146 -8.27 -22.78 -0.60
CA ALA A 146 -8.46 -23.84 -1.60
C ALA A 146 -9.61 -24.80 -1.26
N LYS A 147 -9.90 -25.00 0.04
CA LYS A 147 -11.00 -25.85 0.52
C LYS A 147 -12.37 -25.27 0.22
N ASP A 148 -12.49 -23.95 0.28
CA ASP A 148 -13.76 -23.23 0.08
C ASP A 148 -13.91 -22.71 -1.37
N SER A 149 -12.87 -22.86 -2.18
CA SER A 149 -12.82 -22.44 -3.57
C SER A 149 -13.45 -23.46 -4.53
N PRO A 150 -14.26 -23.03 -5.51
CA PRO A 150 -14.84 -23.91 -6.53
C PRO A 150 -13.79 -24.50 -7.50
N THR A 151 -12.58 -23.93 -7.57
CA THR A 151 -11.50 -24.44 -8.43
C THR A 151 -10.54 -25.38 -7.70
N GLY A 152 -10.70 -25.52 -6.37
CA GLY A 152 -9.75 -26.25 -5.52
C GLY A 152 -8.39 -25.56 -5.40
N LYS A 153 -8.27 -24.31 -5.83
CA LYS A 153 -7.09 -23.45 -5.68
C LYS A 153 -7.43 -22.22 -4.82
N PRO A 154 -6.48 -21.68 -4.05
CA PRO A 154 -6.74 -20.46 -3.29
C PRO A 154 -7.11 -19.31 -4.24
N LEU A 155 -8.07 -18.49 -3.84
CA LEU A 155 -8.51 -17.32 -4.60
C LEU A 155 -8.34 -16.05 -3.78
N LEU A 156 -8.11 -14.94 -4.46
CA LEU A 156 -8.23 -13.59 -3.91
C LEU A 156 -9.39 -12.90 -4.61
N ALA A 157 -10.45 -12.59 -3.86
CA ALA A 157 -11.53 -11.73 -4.31
C ALA A 157 -11.15 -10.27 -4.08
N VAL A 158 -11.33 -9.44 -5.11
CA VAL A 158 -10.97 -8.02 -5.07
C VAL A 158 -12.14 -7.19 -5.57
N ALA A 159 -12.60 -6.26 -4.75
CA ALA A 159 -13.56 -5.23 -5.11
C ALA A 159 -12.83 -3.97 -5.56
N PHE A 160 -13.24 -3.44 -6.71
CA PHE A 160 -12.65 -2.29 -7.38
C PHE A 160 -13.64 -1.13 -7.38
N GLU A 161 -13.42 -0.15 -6.49
CA GLU A 161 -14.33 0.96 -6.20
C GLU A 161 -14.65 1.79 -7.44
N VAL A 162 -13.63 2.31 -8.12
CA VAL A 162 -13.78 3.26 -9.24
C VAL A 162 -14.49 2.63 -10.43
N THR A 163 -14.26 1.33 -10.67
CA THR A 163 -14.90 0.61 -11.78
C THR A 163 -16.22 -0.06 -11.38
N GLY A 164 -16.51 -0.19 -10.08
CA GLY A 164 -17.68 -0.92 -9.57
C GLY A 164 -17.66 -2.41 -9.91
N THR A 165 -16.47 -3.01 -10.03
CA THR A 165 -16.29 -4.41 -10.43
C THR A 165 -15.76 -5.28 -9.29
N VAL A 166 -15.98 -6.59 -9.38
CA VAL A 166 -15.34 -7.59 -8.52
C VAL A 166 -14.64 -8.61 -9.41
N ALA A 167 -13.39 -8.93 -9.10
CA ALA A 167 -12.64 -10.00 -9.78
C ALA A 167 -12.18 -11.07 -8.78
N LEU A 168 -12.04 -12.29 -9.27
CA LEU A 168 -11.43 -13.41 -8.56
C LEU A 168 -10.10 -13.74 -9.25
N TYR A 169 -9.02 -13.74 -8.50
CA TYR A 169 -7.70 -14.15 -8.97
C TYR A 169 -7.33 -15.49 -8.33
N GLU A 170 -6.88 -16.45 -9.12
CA GLU A 170 -6.23 -17.63 -8.55
C GLU A 170 -4.85 -17.25 -8.01
N VAL A 171 -4.54 -17.70 -6.80
CA VAL A 171 -3.22 -17.52 -6.19
C VAL A 171 -2.39 -18.77 -6.46
N HIS A 172 -1.24 -18.57 -7.09
CA HIS A 172 -0.26 -19.61 -7.38
C HIS A 172 1.03 -19.35 -6.61
N GLU A 173 1.77 -20.41 -6.28
CA GLU A 173 3.15 -20.34 -5.81
C GLU A 173 4.13 -19.96 -6.93
#